data_AF-M1DGD0-F1
#
_entry.id   AF-M1DGD0-F1
#
_cell.length_a   1.000
_cell.length_b   1.000
_cell.length_c   1.000
_cell.angle_alpha   90.00
_cell.angle_beta   90.00
_cell.angle_gamma   90.00
#
_symmetry.space_group_name_H-M   'P 1'
#
loop_
_entity.id
_entity.type
_entity.pdbx_description
1 polymer ?
#
loop_
_entity_poly.entity_id
_entity_poly.type
_entity_poly.pdbx_seq_one_letter_code
_entity_poly.pdbx_strand_id
1 'polypeptide(L)'
;MVEDDCVSNIIPLPNVHSKTMIKVIEYWKKHSEESVSKDMLIDFDKAFVNVHHSILYDLILAANFLNDKEILDMMCQEVADRVKGKTPEEIRKEFDIKNDFTPEEDEKIRKENAWGF
;
A
#
# COMPACT_ATOMS: atom_id res chain seq x y z
N MET A 1 -7.25 -25.64 -3.05
CA MET A 1 -7.38 -26.49 -4.25
C MET A 1 -7.07 -25.60 -5.43
N VAL A 2 -6.01 -25.88 -6.18
CA VAL A 2 -5.78 -25.24 -7.48
C VAL A 2 -6.73 -25.92 -8.45
N GLU A 3 -7.56 -25.18 -9.17
CA GLU A 3 -8.43 -25.79 -10.19
C GLU A 3 -7.57 -26.44 -11.26
N ASP A 4 -7.86 -27.71 -11.55
CA ASP A 4 -6.97 -28.70 -12.18
C ASP A 4 -6.77 -28.50 -13.70
N ASP A 5 -7.16 -27.34 -14.25
CA ASP A 5 -7.12 -27.06 -15.69
C ASP A 5 -6.03 -26.05 -16.11
N CYS A 6 -5.12 -25.70 -15.20
CA CYS A 6 -3.86 -25.04 -15.57
C CYS A 6 -2.82 -26.10 -15.97
N VAL A 7 -2.90 -26.58 -17.21
CA VAL A 7 -2.04 -27.62 -17.81
C VAL A 7 -0.58 -27.14 -18.06
N SER A 8 -0.10 -26.16 -17.29
CA SER A 8 1.30 -25.75 -17.27
C SER A 8 1.70 -25.35 -15.85
N ASN A 9 2.89 -25.77 -15.40
CA ASN A 9 3.47 -25.43 -14.08
C ASN A 9 3.78 -23.93 -13.89
N ILE A 10 3.21 -23.05 -14.72
CA ILE A 10 3.51 -21.62 -14.79
C ILE A 10 2.20 -20.86 -14.59
N ILE A 11 2.18 -19.98 -13.60
CA ILE A 11 1.09 -19.02 -13.38
C ILE A 11 1.52 -17.69 -14.00
N PRO A 12 0.90 -17.24 -15.11
CA PRO A 12 1.26 -15.95 -15.72
C PRO A 12 0.75 -14.79 -14.85
N LEU A 13 1.63 -13.84 -14.52
CA LEU A 13 1.32 -12.64 -13.76
C LEU A 13 1.68 -11.38 -14.58
N PRO A 14 0.93 -11.06 -15.64
CA PRO A 14 1.30 -9.99 -16.58
C PRO A 14 1.27 -8.59 -15.94
N ASN A 15 0.47 -8.40 -14.88
CA ASN A 15 0.26 -7.10 -14.23
C ASN A 15 1.12 -6.89 -12.99
N VAL A 16 2.07 -7.79 -12.71
CA VAL A 16 2.96 -7.68 -11.54
C VAL A 16 4.41 -7.67 -12.01
N HIS A 17 5.10 -6.57 -11.77
CA HIS A 17 6.53 -6.48 -12.07
C HIS A 17 7.34 -7.44 -11.21
N SER A 18 8.41 -8.02 -11.77
CA SER A 18 9.24 -9.01 -11.07
C SER A 18 9.79 -8.49 -9.74
N LYS A 19 10.18 -7.21 -9.67
CA LYS A 19 10.69 -6.59 -8.42
C LYS A 19 9.63 -6.55 -7.32
N THR A 20 8.38 -6.25 -7.68
CA THR A 20 7.24 -6.25 -6.76
C THR A 20 6.91 -7.67 -6.33
N MET A 21 6.90 -8.62 -7.27
CA MET A 21 6.65 -10.04 -6.98
C MET A 21 7.69 -10.62 -6.01
N ILE A 22 8.97 -10.26 -6.14
CA ILE A 22 10.02 -10.69 -5.19
C ILE A 22 9.67 -10.26 -3.76
N LYS A 23 9.19 -9.03 -3.57
CA LYS A 23 8.77 -8.52 -2.25
C LYS A 23 7.54 -9.23 -1.71
N VAL A 24 6.54 -9.51 -2.56
CA VAL A 24 5.36 -10.29 -2.15
C VAL A 24 5.76 -11.70 -1.72
N ILE A 25 6.67 -12.34 -2.45
CA ILE A 25 7.19 -13.67 -2.09
C ILE A 25 7.98 -13.63 -0.77
N GLU A 26 8.78 -12.58 -0.55
CA GLU A 26 9.49 -12.38 0.72
C GLU A 26 8.50 -12.30 1.90
N TYR A 27 7.41 -11.53 1.74
CA TYR A 27 6.35 -11.44 2.72
C TYR A 27 5.71 -12.80 3.02
N TRP A 28 5.27 -13.52 1.99
CA TRP A 28 4.65 -14.85 2.14
C TRP A 28 5.57 -15.87 2.79
N LYS A 29 6.84 -15.90 2.38
CA LYS A 29 7.84 -16.79 3.00
C LYS A 29 7.94 -16.50 4.48
N LYS A 30 8.06 -15.22 4.85
CA LYS A 30 8.20 -14.84 6.26
C LYS A 30 6.97 -15.22 7.09
N HIS A 31 5.77 -15.02 6.55
CA HIS A 31 4.50 -15.34 7.23
C HIS A 31 4.17 -16.83 7.26
N SER A 32 4.81 -17.63 6.40
CA SER A 32 4.67 -19.09 6.39
C SER A 32 5.61 -19.82 7.36
N GLU A 33 6.61 -19.12 7.94
CA GLU A 33 7.57 -19.72 8.86
C GLU A 33 6.95 -20.03 10.23
N GLU A 34 6.73 -21.31 10.55
CA GLU A 34 6.10 -21.76 11.81
C GLU A 34 6.89 -21.36 13.08
N SER A 35 8.20 -21.15 12.98
CA SER A 35 9.08 -20.85 14.11
C SER A 35 9.19 -19.37 14.47
N VAL A 36 8.52 -18.47 13.73
CA VAL A 36 8.61 -17.02 13.97
C VAL A 36 7.56 -16.60 14.99
N SER A 37 7.98 -15.86 16.02
CA SER A 37 7.04 -15.32 17.00
C SER A 37 6.18 -14.20 16.39
N LYS A 38 4.99 -14.00 16.94
CA LYS A 38 4.09 -12.91 16.51
C LYS A 38 4.76 -11.53 16.59
N ASP A 39 5.55 -11.28 17.63
CA ASP A 39 6.25 -10.01 17.80
C ASP A 39 7.28 -9.76 16.69
N MET A 40 8.00 -10.80 16.26
CA MET A 40 8.93 -10.70 15.15
C MET A 40 8.22 -10.45 13.81
N LEU A 41 7.02 -11.02 13.61
CA LEU A 41 6.21 -10.73 12.42
C LEU A 41 5.73 -9.28 12.42
N ILE A 42 5.25 -8.76 13.56
CA ILE A 42 4.84 -7.35 13.69
C ILE A 42 5.99 -6.40 13.35
N ASP A 43 7.20 -6.67 13.84
CA ASP A 43 8.36 -5.83 13.55
C ASP A 43 8.82 -5.96 12.09
N PHE A 44 8.70 -7.16 11.51
CA PHE A 44 8.91 -7.36 10.08
C PHE A 44 7.90 -6.58 9.24
N ASP A 45 6.61 -6.61 9.57
CA ASP A 45 5.55 -5.91 8.86
C ASP A 45 5.79 -4.40 8.84
N LYS A 46 6.14 -3.82 10.00
CA LYS A 46 6.51 -2.41 10.10
C LYS A 46 7.68 -2.04 9.21
N ALA A 47 8.70 -2.90 9.14
CA ALA A 47 9.85 -2.69 8.26
C ALA A 47 9.47 -2.87 6.77
N PHE A 48 8.56 -3.80 6.49
CA PHE A 48 8.11 -4.16 5.15
C PHE A 48 7.28 -3.05 4.49
N VAL A 49 6.37 -2.42 5.24
CA VAL A 49 5.54 -1.30 4.74
C VAL A 49 6.32 0.01 4.63
N ASN A 50 7.44 0.14 5.34
CA ASN A 50 8.29 1.33 5.29
C ASN A 50 9.16 1.37 4.03
N VAL A 51 8.50 1.59 2.89
CA VAL A 51 9.11 1.72 1.56
C VAL A 51 8.78 3.07 0.91
N HIS A 52 9.52 3.38 -0.16
CA HIS A 52 9.26 4.55 -0.99
C HIS A 52 7.86 4.48 -1.64
N HIS A 53 7.19 5.62 -1.87
CA HIS A 53 5.83 5.68 -2.42
C HIS A 53 5.63 4.86 -3.70
N SER A 54 6.58 4.90 -4.62
CA SER A 54 6.50 4.13 -5.86
C SER A 54 6.37 2.62 -5.60
N ILE A 55 7.14 2.08 -4.64
CA ILE A 55 7.10 0.66 -4.29
C ILE A 55 5.81 0.34 -3.53
N LEU A 56 5.36 1.25 -2.66
CA LEU A 56 4.11 1.12 -1.92
C LEU A 56 2.92 0.98 -2.87
N TYR A 57 2.84 1.82 -3.91
CA TYR A 57 1.77 1.74 -4.91
C TYR A 57 1.84 0.46 -5.74
N ASP A 58 3.03 0.07 -6.19
CA ASP A 58 3.20 -1.19 -6.92
C ASP A 58 2.75 -2.39 -6.07
N LEU A 59 3.06 -2.39 -4.77
CA LEU A 59 2.64 -3.43 -3.82
C LEU A 59 1.13 -3.45 -3.61
N ILE A 60 0.47 -2.30 -3.49
CA ILE A 60 -1.00 -2.21 -3.38
C ILE A 60 -1.67 -2.81 -4.61
N LEU A 61 -1.21 -2.44 -5.81
CA LEU A 61 -1.75 -2.97 -7.07
C LEU A 61 -1.52 -4.48 -7.20
N ALA A 62 -0.33 -4.96 -6.83
CA ALA A 62 0.00 -6.37 -6.85
C ALA A 62 -0.83 -7.17 -5.83
N ALA A 63 -0.98 -6.68 -4.60
CA ALA A 63 -1.77 -7.32 -3.56
C ALA A 63 -3.25 -7.42 -3.96
N ASN A 64 -3.82 -6.34 -4.52
CA ASN A 64 -5.18 -6.36 -5.06
C ASN A 64 -5.32 -7.36 -6.23
N PHE A 65 -4.35 -7.42 -7.14
CA PHE A 65 -4.37 -8.37 -8.26
C PHE A 65 -4.27 -9.84 -7.79
N LEU A 66 -3.45 -10.11 -6.78
CA LEU A 66 -3.24 -11.44 -6.19
C LEU A 66 -4.33 -11.82 -5.18
N ASN A 67 -5.26 -10.90 -4.88
CA ASN A 67 -6.29 -11.04 -3.85
C ASN A 67 -5.70 -11.35 -2.46
N ASP A 68 -4.57 -10.73 -2.13
CA ASP A 68 -3.95 -10.80 -0.81
C ASP A 68 -4.44 -9.64 0.06
N LYS A 69 -5.41 -9.95 0.91
CA LYS A 69 -6.03 -8.96 1.80
C LYS A 69 -5.08 -8.46 2.89
N GLU A 70 -4.19 -9.31 3.40
CA GLU A 70 -3.31 -8.94 4.52
C GLU A 70 -2.29 -7.88 4.08
N ILE A 71 -1.63 -8.12 2.94
CA ILE A 71 -0.73 -7.10 2.35
C ILE A 71 -1.52 -5.84 1.98
N LEU A 72 -2.70 -5.98 1.36
CA LEU A 72 -3.48 -4.84 0.92
C LEU A 72 -3.89 -3.93 2.10
N ASP A 73 -4.42 -4.52 3.17
CA ASP A 73 -4.87 -3.79 4.36
C ASP A 73 -3.70 -3.06 5.03
N MET A 74 -2.55 -3.72 5.19
CA MET A 74 -1.35 -3.10 5.77
C MET A 74 -0.83 -1.93 4.94
N MET A 75 -0.77 -2.08 3.61
CA MET A 75 -0.28 -1.01 2.73
C MET A 75 -1.25 0.18 2.71
N CYS A 76 -2.55 -0.08 2.76
CA CYS A 76 -3.57 0.97 2.87
C CYS A 76 -3.48 1.70 4.21
N GLN A 77 -3.24 0.97 5.30
CA GLN A 77 -3.03 1.55 6.62
C GLN A 77 -1.79 2.45 6.66
N GLU A 78 -0.67 2.02 6.07
CA GLU A 78 0.54 2.85 5.95
C GLU A 78 0.28 4.14 5.17
N VAL A 79 -0.46 4.08 4.05
CA VAL A 79 -0.87 5.29 3.31
C VAL A 79 -1.74 6.20 4.19
N ALA A 80 -2.70 5.64 4.92
CA ALA A 80 -3.55 6.41 5.83
C ALA A 80 -2.74 7.07 6.96
N ASP A 81 -1.77 6.36 7.53
CA ASP A 81 -0.90 6.88 8.59
C ASP A 81 0.04 7.98 8.08
N ARG A 82 0.48 7.92 6.81
CA ARG A 82 1.20 9.03 6.18
C ARG A 82 0.34 10.27 6.02
N VAL A 83 -0.95 10.13 5.75
CA VAL A 83 -1.89 11.26 5.60
C VAL A 83 -2.32 11.83 6.96
N LYS A 84 -2.42 10.99 7.97
CA LYS A 84 -2.98 11.32 9.28
C LYS A 84 -2.23 12.47 9.95
N GLY A 85 -2.96 13.52 10.32
CA GLY A 85 -2.43 14.66 11.06
C GLY A 85 -1.65 15.67 10.23
N LYS A 86 -1.56 15.49 8.90
CA LYS A 86 -0.93 16.45 7.98
C LYS A 86 -1.94 17.42 7.40
N THR A 87 -1.49 18.64 7.09
CA THR A 87 -2.34 19.61 6.38
C THR A 87 -2.50 19.23 4.90
N PRO A 88 -3.54 19.72 4.20
CA PRO A 88 -3.70 19.53 2.77
C PRO A 88 -2.45 19.92 1.96
N GLU A 89 -1.74 20.99 2.35
CA GLU A 89 -0.50 21.42 1.70
C GLU A 89 0.65 20.43 1.91
N GLU A 90 0.78 19.87 3.12
CA GLU A 90 1.80 18.87 3.43
C GLU A 90 1.52 17.56 2.68
N ILE A 91 0.27 17.10 2.65
CA ILE A 91 -0.17 15.92 1.89
C ILE A 91 0.12 16.14 0.41
N ARG A 92 -0.27 17.29 -0.15
CA ARG A 92 0.00 17.62 -1.56
C ARG A 92 1.49 17.57 -1.88
N LYS A 93 2.34 18.12 -1.00
CA LYS A 93 3.79 18.09 -1.19
C LYS A 93 4.37 16.67 -1.11
N GLU A 94 3.92 15.87 -0.16
CA GLU A 94 4.42 14.51 0.06
C GLU A 94 4.08 13.54 -1.06
N PHE A 95 2.86 13.67 -1.62
CA PHE A 95 2.38 12.85 -2.72
C PHE A 95 2.57 13.49 -4.10
N ASP A 96 3.28 14.62 -4.18
CA ASP A 96 3.53 15.38 -5.41
C ASP A 96 2.24 15.71 -6.20
N ILE A 97 1.18 16.11 -5.46
CA ILE A 97 -0.12 16.46 -6.00
C ILE A 97 -0.20 17.97 -6.25
N LYS A 98 -0.44 18.34 -7.49
CA LYS A 98 -0.69 19.74 -7.87
C LYS A 98 -2.04 20.22 -7.31
N ASN A 99 -2.06 21.39 -6.66
CA ASN A 99 -3.31 22.05 -6.33
C ASN A 99 -3.99 22.59 -7.60
N ASP A 100 -5.20 22.13 -7.87
CA ASP A 100 -6.03 22.48 -9.01
C ASP A 100 -7.21 23.39 -8.67
N PHE A 101 -7.40 23.74 -7.39
CA PHE A 101 -8.41 24.71 -6.95
C PHE A 101 -8.01 26.15 -7.24
N THR A 102 -8.99 27.00 -7.57
CA THR A 102 -8.78 28.45 -7.54
C THR A 102 -8.67 28.94 -6.09
N PRO A 103 -8.10 30.13 -5.84
CA PRO A 103 -8.04 30.71 -4.49
C PRO A 103 -9.41 30.82 -3.82
N GLU A 104 -10.45 31.17 -4.58
CA GLU A 104 -11.82 31.31 -4.07
C GLU A 104 -12.43 29.95 -3.68
N GLU A 105 -12.17 28.90 -4.46
CA GLU A 105 -12.62 27.54 -4.17
C GLU A 105 -11.92 26.98 -2.93
N ASP A 106 -10.60 27.15 -2.82
CA ASP A 106 -9.82 26.70 -1.68
C ASP A 106 -10.26 27.42 -0.39
N GLU A 107 -10.52 28.73 -0.44
CA GLU A 107 -11.03 29.48 0.72
C GLU A 107 -12.45 29.01 1.13
N LYS A 108 -13.32 28.74 0.15
CA LYS A 108 -14.67 28.21 0.41
C LYS A 108 -14.61 26.83 1.07
N ILE A 109 -13.78 25.93 0.56
CA ILE A 109 -13.59 24.58 1.11
C ILE A 109 -13.01 24.66 2.53
N ARG A 110 -12.06 25.57 2.81
CA ARG A 110 -11.53 25.80 4.16
C ARG A 110 -12.60 26.31 5.12
N LYS A 111 -13.48 27.23 4.69
CA LYS A 111 -14.59 27.73 5.51
C LYS A 111 -15.62 26.64 5.83
N GLU A 112 -15.98 25.83 4.85
CA GLU A 112 -16.94 24.72 5.02
C GLU A 112 -16.39 23.61 5.93
N ASN A 113 -15.09 23.36 5.86
CA ASN A 113 -14.41 22.30 6.64
C ASN A 113 -13.66 22.84 7.87
N ALA A 114 -13.96 24.05 8.33
CA ALA A 114 -13.30 24.68 9.47
C ALA A 114 -13.42 23.90 10.79
N TRP A 115 -14.35 22.95 10.88
CA TRP A 115 -14.53 22.06 12.03
C TRP A 115 -13.51 20.91 12.10
N GLY A 116 -12.79 20.63 11.01
CA GLY A 116 -11.80 19.56 10.90
C GLY A 116 -10.34 20.02 11.01
N PHE A 117 -10.11 21.32 11.23
CA PHE A 117 -8.79 21.95 11.35
C PHE A 117 -8.56 22.52 12.75
#